data_AF-W8C819-F1
#
_entry.id   AF-W8C819-F1
#
_cell.length_a   1.000
_cell.length_b   1.000
_cell.length_c   1.000
_cell.angle_alpha   90.00
_cell.angle_beta   90.00
_cell.angle_gamma   90.00
#
_symmetry.space_group_name_H-M   'P 1'
#
loop_
_entity.id
_entity.type
_entity.pdbx_description
1 polymer ?
#
loop_
_entity_poly.entity_id
_entity_poly.type
_entity_poly.pdbx_seq_one_letter_code
_entity_poly.pdbx_strand_id
1 'polypeptide(L)'
;MEDLRSTVTNLTGAVNAILEKMNSLERRVVRLDTISAAVTMSPGARSGDTANTEEVPFQAPANEADLKDISHLPDCVKELRVFDGNPVEYVSWIHSVETILSDFKVVQGKPLYRAILQHVRQKVRGAADAALVSYNIFDNSWSKIKECLSLHYADKRDIRTLEHQLHQLQQKGSKIDEFYAAVNHQFSLIINKIKTES
;
A
#
# COMPACT_ATOMS: atom_id res chain seq x y z
N MET A 1 31.17 29.45 41.36
CA MET A 1 31.22 27.99 41.64
C MET A 1 29.85 27.40 41.99
N GLU A 2 28.86 28.20 42.44
CA GLU A 2 27.52 27.69 42.79
C GLU A 2 26.66 27.32 41.57
N ASP A 3 26.72 28.07 40.47
CA ASP A 3 25.96 27.75 39.24
C ASP A 3 26.34 26.40 38.62
N LEU A 4 27.62 26.02 38.68
CA LEU A 4 28.08 24.74 38.14
C LEU A 4 27.57 23.56 38.97
N ARG A 5 27.37 23.75 40.28
CA ARG A 5 26.80 22.72 41.16
C ARG A 5 25.32 22.54 40.91
N SER A 6 24.59 23.64 40.70
CA SER A 6 23.16 23.60 40.37
C SER A 6 22.88 22.92 39.02
N THR A 7 23.70 23.21 38.00
CA THR A 7 23.55 22.55 36.69
C THR A 7 23.86 21.06 36.75
N VAL A 8 24.87 20.64 37.51
CA VAL A 8 25.20 19.22 37.72
C VAL A 8 24.09 18.49 38.49
N THR A 9 23.48 19.11 39.51
CA THR A 9 22.34 18.49 40.22
C THR A 9 21.11 18.37 39.32
N ASN A 10 20.84 19.37 38.47
CA ASN A 10 19.73 19.33 37.51
C ASN A 10 19.95 18.26 36.44
N LEU A 11 21.18 18.14 35.92
CA LEU A 11 21.53 17.08 34.97
C LEU A 11 21.39 15.68 35.61
N THR A 12 21.84 15.53 36.86
CA THR A 12 21.72 14.26 37.59
C THR A 12 20.25 13.88 37.79
N GLY A 13 19.40 14.85 38.12
CA GLY A 13 17.95 14.65 38.19
C GLY A 13 17.34 14.23 36.85
N ALA A 14 17.74 14.88 35.76
CA ALA A 14 17.27 14.54 34.41
C ALA A 14 17.72 13.13 33.97
N VAL A 15 18.96 12.75 34.26
CA VAL A 15 19.48 11.40 33.96
C VAL A 15 18.74 10.33 34.75
N ASN A 16 18.46 10.57 36.03
CA ASN A 16 17.69 9.63 36.85
C ASN A 16 16.24 9.49 36.33
N ALA A 17 15.61 10.58 35.92
CA ALA A 17 14.27 10.54 35.32
C ALA A 17 14.24 9.77 33.98
N ILE A 18 15.31 9.86 33.18
CA ILE A 18 15.45 9.07 31.95
C ILE A 18 15.64 7.59 32.29
N LEU A 19 16.45 7.27 33.29
CA LEU A 19 16.68 5.90 33.73
C LEU A 19 15.39 5.21 34.21
N GLU A 20 14.55 5.93 34.95
CA GLU A 20 13.23 5.41 35.38
C GLU A 20 12.29 5.17 34.19
N LYS A 21 12.28 6.08 33.20
CA LYS A 21 11.50 5.90 31.97
C LYS A 21 11.98 4.68 31.18
N MET A 22 13.28 4.46 31.10
CA MET A 22 13.87 3.32 30.38
C MET A 22 13.52 1.99 31.08
N ASN A 23 13.63 1.92 32.41
CA ASN A 23 13.21 0.76 33.20
C ASN A 23 11.70 0.51 33.15
N SER A 24 10.89 1.56 32.94
CA SER A 24 9.45 1.44 32.71
C SER A 24 9.15 0.88 31.30
N LEU A 25 9.92 1.28 30.29
CA LEU A 25 9.84 0.75 28.93
C LEU A 25 10.27 -0.71 28.85
N GLU A 26 11.36 -1.11 29.50
CA GLU A 26 11.80 -2.51 29.54
C GLU A 26 10.73 -3.42 30.17
N ARG A 27 10.08 -2.97 31.26
CA ARG A 27 8.96 -3.70 31.88
C ARG A 27 7.72 -3.78 30.99
N ARG A 28 7.56 -2.88 30.02
CA ARG A 28 6.49 -2.95 29.00
C ARG A 28 6.85 -3.87 27.85
N VAL A 29 8.12 -3.92 27.44
CA VAL A 29 8.63 -4.84 26.40
C VAL A 29 8.54 -6.29 26.86
N VAL A 30 8.95 -6.60 28.10
CA VAL A 30 8.81 -7.96 28.67
C VAL A 30 7.34 -8.42 28.70
N ARG A 31 6.40 -7.50 28.94
CA ARG A 31 4.97 -7.82 28.86
C ARG A 31 4.51 -8.13 27.43
N LEU A 32 5.07 -7.49 26.42
CA LEU A 32 4.76 -7.78 25.01
C LEU A 32 5.29 -9.16 24.59
N ASP A 33 6.47 -9.57 25.04
CA ASP A 33 6.99 -10.93 24.78
C ASP A 33 6.14 -12.01 25.44
N THR A 34 5.67 -11.77 26.67
CA THR A 34 4.73 -12.71 27.33
C THR A 34 3.36 -12.75 26.65
N ILE A 35 2.89 -11.65 26.04
CA ILE A 35 1.65 -11.62 25.26
C ILE A 35 1.87 -12.32 23.90
N SER A 36 3.02 -12.17 23.25
CA SER A 36 3.37 -12.89 22.02
C SER A 36 3.43 -14.41 22.24
N ALA A 37 3.99 -14.84 23.38
CA ALA A 37 3.98 -16.25 23.78
C ALA A 37 2.56 -16.77 24.08
N ALA A 38 1.69 -15.96 24.69
CA ALA A 38 0.30 -16.34 24.98
C ALA A 38 -0.62 -16.35 23.74
N VAL A 39 -0.37 -15.49 22.75
CA VAL A 39 -1.15 -15.43 21.48
C VAL A 39 -0.90 -16.65 20.58
N THR A 40 0.15 -17.43 20.81
CA THR A 40 0.44 -18.63 20.02
C THR A 40 -0.37 -19.87 20.47
N MET A 41 -1.16 -19.79 21.56
CA MET A 41 -1.89 -20.93 22.14
C MET A 41 -3.37 -20.63 22.45
N SER A 42 -4.19 -20.19 21.48
CA SER A 42 -5.63 -20.56 21.39
C SER A 42 -6.38 -19.85 20.25
N PRO A 43 -7.36 -20.52 19.61
CA PRO A 43 -8.11 -19.97 18.49
C PRO A 43 -9.37 -19.21 18.96
N GLY A 44 -9.54 -17.99 18.44
CA GLY A 44 -10.84 -17.34 18.20
C GLY A 44 -11.56 -16.68 19.39
N ALA A 45 -11.67 -15.34 19.35
CA ALA A 45 -12.96 -14.60 19.33
C ALA A 45 -12.81 -13.10 19.69
N ARG A 46 -13.29 -12.25 18.75
CA ARG A 46 -14.05 -10.98 18.89
C ARG A 46 -13.38 -9.65 19.34
N SER A 47 -13.26 -8.77 18.33
CA SER A 47 -14.01 -7.49 18.10
C SER A 47 -13.78 -6.21 18.91
N GLY A 48 -13.55 -5.13 18.14
CA GLY A 48 -13.80 -3.70 18.41
C GLY A 48 -12.52 -2.85 18.42
N ASP A 49 -12.29 -1.78 17.66
CA ASP A 49 -13.04 -1.02 16.64
C ASP A 49 -12.01 -0.14 15.91
N THR A 50 -11.89 -0.21 14.58
CA THR A 50 -11.55 0.92 13.69
C THR A 50 -11.83 0.53 12.22
N ALA A 51 -12.85 1.17 11.64
CA ALA A 51 -13.04 1.44 10.21
C ALA A 51 -12.85 0.28 9.20
N ASN A 52 -13.93 -0.50 9.05
CA ASN A 52 -14.40 -1.25 7.87
C ASN A 52 -13.48 -1.34 6.63
N THR A 53 -12.78 -2.46 6.52
CA THR A 53 -12.83 -3.32 5.34
C THR A 53 -12.86 -4.74 5.89
N GLU A 54 -14.04 -5.33 6.05
CA GLU A 54 -14.18 -6.73 6.46
C GLU A 54 -13.62 -7.60 5.33
N GLU A 55 -12.34 -7.98 5.42
CA GLU A 55 -11.79 -9.06 4.62
C GLU A 55 -12.48 -10.35 5.07
N VAL A 56 -13.44 -10.81 4.26
CA VAL A 56 -14.13 -12.10 4.46
C VAL A 56 -13.06 -13.19 4.61
N PRO A 57 -13.06 -13.98 5.70
CA PRO A 57 -12.10 -15.06 5.87
C PRO A 57 -12.14 -16.02 4.68
N PHE A 58 -11.01 -16.18 4.00
CA PHE A 58 -10.91 -17.07 2.85
C PHE A 58 -11.26 -18.50 3.24
N GLN A 59 -12.30 -19.05 2.60
CA GLN A 59 -12.62 -20.47 2.72
C GLN A 59 -11.58 -21.28 1.95
N ALA A 60 -11.00 -22.30 2.59
CA ALA A 60 -10.19 -23.30 1.90
C ALA A 60 -11.05 -24.02 0.85
N PRO A 61 -10.50 -24.41 -0.32
CA PRO A 61 -11.27 -25.15 -1.31
C PRO A 61 -11.75 -26.46 -0.67
N ALA A 62 -13.06 -26.59 -0.48
CA ALA A 62 -13.66 -27.74 0.17
C ALA A 62 -13.95 -28.86 -0.84
N ASN A 63 -14.12 -28.51 -2.12
CA ASN A 63 -14.63 -29.41 -3.15
C ASN A 63 -13.78 -29.42 -4.43
N GLU A 64 -13.74 -30.55 -5.14
CA GLU A 64 -13.06 -30.71 -6.45
C GLU A 64 -13.58 -29.73 -7.53
N ALA A 65 -14.84 -29.29 -7.41
CA ALA A 65 -15.42 -28.26 -8.26
C ALA A 65 -14.73 -26.89 -8.08
N ASP A 66 -14.35 -26.53 -6.85
CA ASP A 66 -13.64 -25.28 -6.58
C ASP A 66 -12.24 -25.30 -7.23
N LEU A 67 -11.59 -26.48 -7.27
CA LEU A 67 -10.31 -26.65 -7.96
C LEU A 67 -10.43 -26.52 -9.48
N LYS A 68 -11.52 -27.00 -10.09
CA LYS A 68 -11.79 -26.83 -11.52
C LYS A 68 -12.09 -25.36 -11.86
N ASP A 69 -12.83 -24.66 -11.01
CA ASP A 69 -13.10 -23.23 -11.20
C ASP A 69 -11.82 -22.39 -11.03
N ILE A 70 -10.93 -22.74 -10.08
CA ILE A 70 -9.60 -22.13 -9.95
C ILE A 70 -8.76 -22.34 -11.23
N SER A 71 -8.86 -23.53 -11.85
CA SER A 71 -8.11 -23.85 -13.07
C SER A 71 -8.56 -23.04 -14.29
N HIS A 72 -9.81 -22.58 -14.30
CA HIS A 72 -10.36 -21.69 -15.33
C HIS A 72 -10.33 -20.23 -14.86
N LEU A 73 -9.13 -19.65 -14.85
CA LEU A 73 -9.00 -18.22 -14.63
C LEU A 73 -9.72 -17.43 -15.74
N PRO A 74 -10.52 -16.40 -15.41
CA PRO A 74 -11.16 -15.54 -16.40
C PRO A 74 -10.14 -14.85 -17.30
N ASP A 75 -10.46 -14.69 -18.59
CA ASP A 75 -9.51 -14.14 -19.57
C ASP A 75 -9.18 -12.67 -19.30
N CYS A 76 -10.11 -11.89 -18.72
CA CYS A 76 -9.86 -10.52 -18.29
C CYS A 76 -8.72 -10.39 -17.26
N VAL A 77 -8.47 -11.45 -16.46
CA VAL A 77 -7.36 -11.51 -15.50
C VAL A 77 -6.05 -11.90 -16.20
N LYS A 78 -6.13 -12.80 -17.20
CA LYS A 78 -4.96 -13.24 -17.98
C LYS A 78 -4.42 -12.13 -18.89
N GLU A 79 -5.31 -11.35 -19.48
CA GLU A 79 -5.00 -10.24 -20.38
C GLU A 79 -4.54 -8.97 -19.64
N LEU A 80 -4.58 -8.97 -18.30
CA LEU A 80 -4.07 -7.86 -17.51
C LEU A 80 -2.62 -7.56 -17.86
N ARG A 81 -2.34 -6.27 -18.11
CA ARG A 81 -1.01 -5.75 -18.42
C ARG A 81 -0.06 -5.96 -17.25
N VAL A 82 1.21 -6.20 -17.57
CA VAL A 82 2.29 -6.30 -16.58
C VAL A 82 2.65 -4.89 -16.11
N PHE A 83 2.84 -4.72 -14.79
CA PHE A 83 3.30 -3.48 -14.20
C PHE A 83 4.74 -3.65 -13.70
N ASP A 84 5.66 -2.86 -14.25
CA ASP A 84 7.10 -2.92 -13.97
C ASP A 84 7.59 -1.85 -13.00
N GLY A 85 6.72 -0.89 -12.65
CA GLY A 85 7.07 0.27 -11.83
C GLY A 85 7.05 1.61 -12.58
N ASN A 86 6.51 1.69 -13.80
CA ASN A 86 6.35 2.97 -14.48
C ASN A 86 5.27 3.87 -13.80
N PRO A 87 5.64 5.02 -13.19
CA PRO A 87 4.67 5.90 -12.53
C PRO A 87 3.57 6.45 -13.44
N VAL A 88 3.85 6.59 -14.75
CA VAL A 88 2.87 7.11 -15.72
C VAL A 88 1.73 6.12 -15.94
N GLU A 89 2.04 4.83 -15.91
CA GLU A 89 1.06 3.76 -16.15
C GLU A 89 0.31 3.34 -14.87
N TYR A 90 0.86 3.67 -13.71
CA TYR A 90 0.35 3.29 -12.39
C TYR A 90 -1.15 3.52 -12.24
N VAL A 91 -1.64 4.74 -12.50
CA VAL A 91 -3.06 5.08 -12.32
C VAL A 91 -3.95 4.25 -13.24
N SER A 92 -3.55 4.10 -14.51
CA SER A 92 -4.33 3.31 -15.48
C SER A 92 -4.35 1.82 -15.12
N TRP A 93 -3.24 1.32 -14.56
CA TRP A 93 -3.11 -0.07 -14.15
C TRP A 93 -3.94 -0.37 -12.91
N ILE A 94 -3.88 0.49 -11.88
CA ILE A 94 -4.70 0.36 -10.67
C ILE A 94 -6.19 0.35 -11.02
N HIS A 95 -6.65 1.30 -11.84
CA HIS A 95 -8.06 1.31 -12.26
C HIS A 95 -8.45 0.03 -13.00
N SER A 96 -7.59 -0.48 -13.89
CA SER A 96 -7.85 -1.73 -14.60
C SER A 96 -8.03 -2.92 -13.64
N VAL A 97 -7.15 -3.01 -12.62
CA VAL A 97 -7.25 -4.05 -11.60
C VAL A 97 -8.49 -3.87 -10.73
N GLU A 98 -8.82 -2.63 -10.33
CA GLU A 98 -10.00 -2.35 -9.52
C GLU A 98 -11.31 -2.67 -10.24
N THR A 99 -11.38 -2.39 -11.55
CA THR A 99 -12.52 -2.79 -12.38
C THR A 99 -12.68 -4.31 -12.37
N ILE A 100 -11.60 -5.05 -12.66
CA ILE A 100 -11.61 -6.52 -12.62
C ILE A 100 -12.03 -7.02 -11.24
N LEU A 101 -11.40 -6.53 -10.17
CA LEU A 101 -11.73 -6.96 -8.80
C LEU A 101 -13.16 -6.58 -8.40
N SER A 102 -13.72 -5.50 -8.95
CA SER A 102 -15.11 -5.09 -8.72
C SER A 102 -16.11 -6.09 -9.29
N ASP A 103 -15.82 -6.66 -10.46
CA ASP A 103 -16.65 -7.70 -11.09
C ASP A 103 -16.64 -8.99 -10.26
N PHE A 104 -15.51 -9.28 -9.59
CA PHE A 104 -15.33 -10.46 -8.74
C PHE A 104 -15.63 -10.24 -7.25
N LYS A 105 -16.22 -9.09 -6.85
CA LYS A 105 -16.61 -8.85 -5.45
C LYS A 105 -17.58 -9.91 -4.91
N VAL A 106 -18.44 -10.46 -5.77
CA VAL A 106 -19.41 -11.51 -5.41
C VAL A 106 -18.72 -12.80 -4.94
N VAL A 107 -17.47 -13.02 -5.36
CA VAL A 107 -16.69 -14.22 -5.02
C VAL A 107 -15.56 -13.95 -4.02
N GLN A 108 -15.55 -12.79 -3.34
CA GLN A 108 -14.46 -12.31 -2.48
C GLN A 108 -14.03 -13.29 -1.36
N GLY A 109 -14.91 -14.19 -0.91
CA GLY A 109 -14.58 -15.25 0.07
C GLY A 109 -14.19 -16.61 -0.52
N LYS A 110 -14.27 -16.76 -1.84
CA LYS A 110 -13.99 -18.04 -2.54
C LYS A 110 -12.50 -18.19 -2.87
N PRO A 111 -12.01 -19.44 -3.00
CA PRO A 111 -10.65 -19.73 -3.47
C PRO A 111 -10.33 -19.10 -4.84
N LEU A 112 -11.34 -18.95 -5.70
CA LEU A 112 -11.20 -18.30 -7.00
C LEU A 112 -10.72 -16.85 -6.89
N TYR A 113 -11.27 -16.07 -5.95
CA TYR A 113 -10.85 -14.69 -5.74
C TYR A 113 -9.40 -14.60 -5.27
N ARG A 114 -8.97 -15.54 -4.42
CA ARG A 114 -7.56 -15.67 -4.02
C ARG A 114 -6.66 -15.97 -5.22
N ALA A 115 -7.09 -16.87 -6.12
CA ALA A 115 -6.34 -17.19 -7.33
C ALA A 115 -6.20 -15.97 -8.26
N ILE A 116 -7.27 -15.17 -8.39
CA ILE A 116 -7.26 -13.91 -9.14
C ILE A 116 -6.26 -12.93 -8.51
N LEU A 117 -6.31 -12.72 -7.20
CA LEU A 117 -5.38 -11.84 -6.49
C LEU A 117 -3.93 -12.29 -6.62
N GLN A 118 -3.69 -13.60 -6.54
CA GLN A 118 -2.37 -14.18 -6.78
C GLN A 118 -1.90 -13.91 -8.21
N HIS A 119 -2.79 -14.01 -9.20
CA HIS A 119 -2.45 -13.70 -10.59
C HIS A 119 -2.15 -12.20 -10.79
N VAL A 120 -2.95 -11.31 -10.19
CA VAL A 120 -2.69 -9.87 -10.16
C VAL A 120 -1.31 -9.58 -9.56
N ARG A 121 -0.97 -10.23 -8.43
CA ARG A 121 0.34 -10.10 -7.80
C ARG A 121 1.49 -10.55 -8.72
N GLN A 122 1.28 -11.59 -9.53
CA GLN A 122 2.23 -12.07 -10.55
C GLN A 122 2.38 -11.12 -11.75
N LYS A 123 1.42 -10.22 -11.98
CA LYS A 123 1.52 -9.18 -13.01
C LYS A 123 2.35 -7.98 -12.55
N VAL A 124 2.67 -7.87 -11.26
CA VAL A 124 3.65 -6.90 -10.74
C VAL A 124 5.05 -7.50 -10.86
N ARG A 125 5.96 -6.81 -11.56
CA ARG A 125 7.32 -7.27 -11.89
C ARG A 125 8.35 -6.17 -11.66
N GLY A 126 9.62 -6.55 -11.76
CA GLY A 126 10.74 -5.59 -11.77
C GLY A 126 10.86 -4.78 -10.48
N ALA A 127 11.03 -3.47 -10.62
CA ALA A 127 11.21 -2.55 -9.49
C ALA A 127 9.97 -2.51 -8.58
N ALA A 128 8.78 -2.65 -9.16
CA ALA A 128 7.54 -2.70 -8.38
C ALA A 128 7.44 -3.95 -7.50
N ASP A 129 7.88 -5.10 -8.02
CA ASP A 129 7.92 -6.35 -7.24
C ASP A 129 8.94 -6.28 -6.10
N ALA A 130 10.12 -5.73 -6.37
CA ALA A 130 11.15 -5.51 -5.35
C ALA A 130 10.67 -4.60 -4.20
N ALA A 131 9.88 -3.56 -4.52
CA ALA A 131 9.25 -2.72 -3.50
C ALA A 131 8.30 -3.52 -2.60
N LEU A 132 7.42 -4.34 -3.18
CA LEU A 132 6.49 -5.18 -2.40
C LEU A 132 7.23 -6.16 -1.47
N VAL A 133 8.29 -6.79 -1.96
CA VAL A 133 9.13 -7.71 -1.16
C VAL A 133 9.82 -6.96 0.00
N SER A 134 10.31 -5.75 -0.26
CA SER A 134 10.97 -4.92 0.76
C SER A 134 10.04 -4.53 1.91
N TYR A 135 8.75 -4.36 1.61
CA TYR A 135 7.69 -4.08 2.60
C TYR A 135 7.08 -5.34 3.20
N ASN A 136 7.65 -6.53 2.95
CA ASN A 136 7.18 -7.81 3.48
C ASN A 136 5.72 -8.14 3.05
N ILE A 137 5.30 -7.66 1.87
CA ILE A 137 3.95 -7.89 1.33
C ILE A 137 3.96 -9.17 0.50
N PHE A 138 3.80 -10.28 1.22
CA PHE A 138 3.63 -11.62 0.65
C PHE A 138 2.17 -12.07 0.61
N ASP A 139 1.30 -11.37 1.35
CA ASP A 139 -0.12 -11.66 1.40
C ASP A 139 -0.80 -11.26 0.09
N ASN A 140 -1.85 -12.01 -0.28
CA ASN A 140 -2.68 -11.67 -1.44
C ASN A 140 -3.69 -10.54 -1.17
N SER A 141 -3.47 -9.70 -0.14
CA SER A 141 -4.37 -8.58 0.16
C SER A 141 -4.15 -7.45 -0.84
N TRP A 142 -5.15 -7.20 -1.68
CA TRP A 142 -5.10 -6.12 -2.66
C TRP A 142 -4.88 -4.75 -2.01
N SER A 143 -5.50 -4.50 -0.85
CA SER A 143 -5.37 -3.23 -0.13
C SER A 143 -3.91 -2.92 0.21
N LYS A 144 -3.16 -3.90 0.71
CA LYS A 144 -1.73 -3.75 1.02
C LYS A 144 -0.89 -3.52 -0.23
N ILE A 145 -1.17 -4.27 -1.30
CA ILE A 145 -0.48 -4.11 -2.59
C ILE A 145 -0.71 -2.71 -3.14
N LYS A 146 -1.96 -2.25 -3.17
CA LYS A 146 -2.33 -0.90 -3.63
C LYS A 146 -1.65 0.18 -2.79
N GLU A 147 -1.66 0.06 -1.47
CA GLU A 147 -1.01 1.03 -0.57
C GLU A 147 0.49 1.15 -0.85
N CYS A 148 1.21 0.02 -0.92
CA CYS A 148 2.64 0.04 -1.19
C CYS A 148 2.96 0.62 -2.58
N LEU A 149 2.24 0.20 -3.61
CA LEU A 149 2.45 0.77 -4.95
C LEU A 149 2.11 2.27 -4.99
N SER A 150 1.09 2.71 -4.25
CA SER A 150 0.77 4.14 -4.15
C SER A 150 1.88 4.94 -3.49
N LEU A 151 2.56 4.38 -2.49
CA LEU A 151 3.65 5.04 -1.79
C LEU A 151 4.85 5.30 -2.70
N HIS A 152 5.12 4.39 -3.65
CA HIS A 152 6.29 4.45 -4.53
C HIS A 152 6.03 5.08 -5.89
N TYR A 153 4.85 4.85 -6.47
CA TYR A 153 4.58 5.15 -7.88
C TYR A 153 3.43 6.13 -8.10
N ALA A 154 2.65 6.47 -7.06
CA ALA A 154 1.62 7.49 -7.21
C ALA A 154 2.23 8.89 -7.31
N ASP A 155 1.57 9.74 -8.09
CA ASP A 155 1.91 11.15 -8.16
C ASP A 155 1.48 11.87 -6.88
N LYS A 156 2.48 12.28 -6.08
CA LYS A 156 2.30 12.96 -4.80
C LYS A 156 2.06 14.46 -4.97
N ARG A 157 2.23 15.02 -6.17
CA ARG A 157 1.99 16.44 -6.43
C ARG A 157 0.52 16.77 -6.19
N ASP A 158 0.26 17.92 -5.60
CA ASP A 158 -1.07 18.47 -5.47
C ASP A 158 -1.52 19.11 -6.80
N ILE A 159 -2.84 19.29 -6.95
CA ILE A 159 -3.42 19.82 -8.19
C ILE A 159 -2.87 21.21 -8.54
N ARG A 160 -2.60 22.08 -7.55
CA ARG A 160 -2.08 23.43 -7.81
C ARG A 160 -0.67 23.39 -8.38
N THR A 161 0.16 22.46 -7.90
CA THR A 161 1.49 22.24 -8.47
C THR A 161 1.40 21.78 -9.93
N LEU A 162 0.48 20.87 -10.26
CA LEU A 162 0.28 20.41 -11.63
C LEU A 162 -0.25 21.53 -12.55
N GLU A 163 -1.21 22.33 -12.09
CA GLU A 163 -1.71 23.51 -12.80
C GLU A 163 -0.61 24.53 -13.02
N HIS A 164 0.23 24.78 -12.02
CA HIS A 164 1.35 25.70 -12.16
C HIS A 164 2.35 25.21 -13.22
N GLN A 165 2.66 23.92 -13.23
CA GLN A 165 3.53 23.31 -14.25
C GLN A 165 2.92 23.44 -15.65
N LEU A 166 1.60 23.27 -15.79
CA LEU A 166 0.89 23.49 -17.06
C LEU A 166 1.01 24.94 -17.54
N HIS A 167 0.82 25.93 -16.65
CA HIS A 167 0.97 27.35 -17.00
C HIS A 167 2.40 27.75 -17.37
N GLN A 168 3.40 27.03 -16.85
CA GLN A 168 4.80 27.26 -17.19
C GLN A 168 5.22 26.61 -18.52
N LEU A 169 4.42 25.69 -19.09
CA LEU A 169 4.73 25.09 -20.38
C LEU A 169 4.69 26.15 -21.48
N GLN A 170 5.83 26.35 -22.12
CA GLN A 170 6.00 27.25 -23.26
C GLN A 170 6.75 26.50 -24.35
N GLN A 171 6.35 26.69 -25.61
CA GLN A 171 6.91 25.96 -26.74
C GLN A 171 8.43 26.16 -26.89
N LYS A 172 8.97 27.33 -26.53
CA LYS A 172 10.42 27.69 -26.45
C LYS A 172 11.36 26.95 -27.43
N GLY A 173 10.97 26.84 -28.69
CA GLY A 173 11.80 26.23 -29.75
C GLY A 173 11.66 24.72 -29.95
N SER A 174 10.84 24.02 -29.16
CA SER A 174 10.46 22.62 -29.40
C SER A 174 9.51 22.50 -30.59
N LYS A 175 9.48 21.31 -31.21
CA LYS A 175 8.51 21.01 -32.26
C LYS A 175 7.09 21.11 -31.71
N ILE A 176 6.16 21.53 -32.55
CA ILE A 176 4.74 21.69 -32.16
C ILE A 176 4.18 20.39 -31.57
N ASP A 177 4.53 19.24 -32.14
CA ASP A 177 4.08 17.92 -31.69
C ASP A 177 4.59 17.57 -30.29
N GLU A 178 5.86 17.89 -30.00
CA GLU A 178 6.47 17.66 -28.69
C GLU A 178 5.83 18.55 -27.61
N PHE A 179 5.50 19.79 -27.98
CA PHE A 179 4.78 20.71 -27.09
C PHE A 179 3.36 20.19 -26.79
N TYR A 180 2.60 19.76 -27.81
CA TYR A 180 1.27 19.18 -27.60
C TYR A 180 1.32 17.88 -26.79
N ALA A 181 2.34 17.03 -27.00
CA ALA A 181 2.53 15.84 -26.19
C ALA A 181 2.78 16.18 -24.70
N ALA A 182 3.60 17.20 -24.42
CA ALA A 182 3.86 17.67 -23.06
C ALA A 182 2.61 18.26 -22.38
N VAL A 183 1.83 19.06 -23.12
CA VAL A 183 0.56 19.62 -22.64
C VAL A 183 -0.45 18.51 -22.34
N ASN A 184 -0.63 17.55 -23.26
CA ASN A 184 -1.53 16.41 -23.06
C ASN A 184 -1.09 15.53 -21.89
N HIS A 185 0.22 15.35 -21.69
CA HIS A 185 0.75 14.64 -20.54
C HIS A 185 0.36 15.34 -19.23
N GLN A 186 0.51 16.67 -19.15
CA GLN A 186 0.09 17.39 -17.93
C GLN A 186 -1.41 17.40 -17.70
N PHE A 187 -2.22 17.55 -18.75
CA PHE A 187 -3.67 17.40 -18.62
C PHE A 187 -4.05 16.01 -18.10
N SER A 188 -3.38 14.96 -18.58
CA SER A 188 -3.62 13.60 -18.12
C SER A 188 -3.30 13.43 -16.63
N LEU A 189 -2.21 14.04 -16.15
CA LEU A 189 -1.85 14.04 -14.73
C LEU A 189 -2.89 14.75 -13.87
N ILE A 190 -3.36 15.93 -14.30
CA ILE A 190 -4.43 16.68 -13.61
C ILE A 190 -5.72 15.87 -13.55
N ILE A 191 -6.16 15.30 -14.68
CA ILE A 191 -7.38 14.48 -14.75
C ILE A 191 -7.26 13.26 -13.83
N ASN A 192 -6.10 12.59 -13.83
CA ASN A 192 -5.85 11.45 -12.95
C ASN A 192 -5.90 11.85 -11.47
N LYS A 193 -5.36 13.03 -11.13
CA LYS A 193 -5.41 13.55 -9.76
C LYS A 193 -6.85 13.82 -9.32
N ILE A 194 -7.63 14.49 -10.15
CA ILE A 194 -9.06 14.74 -9.89
C ILE A 194 -9.82 13.44 -9.66
N LYS A 195 -9.60 12.42 -10.48
CA LYS A 195 -10.26 11.10 -10.33
C LYS A 195 -9.87 10.37 -9.05
N THR A 196 -8.68 10.62 -8.53
CA THR A 196 -8.19 9.95 -7.30
C THR A 196 -8.65 10.68 -6.04
N GLU A 197 -8.87 12.01 -6.13
CA GLU A 197 -9.32 12.86 -5.02
C GLU A 197 -10.85 13.01 -4.93
N SER A 198 -11.60 12.58 -5.96
CA SER A 198 -13.07 12.57 -6.00
C SER A 198 -13.65 11.27 -5.43
#